data_AF-A0A8J5GJU4-F1
#
_entry.id   AF-A0A8J5GJU4-F1
#
_cell.length_a   1.000
_cell.length_b   1.000
_cell.length_c   1.000
_cell.angle_alpha   90.00
_cell.angle_beta   90.00
_cell.angle_gamma   90.00
#
_symmetry.space_group_name_H-M   'P 1'
#
loop_
_entity.id
_entity.type
_entity.pdbx_description
1 polymer ?
#
loop_
_entity_poly.entity_id
_entity_poly.type
_entity_poly.pdbx_seq_one_letter_code
_entity_poly.pdbx_strand_id
1 'polypeptide(L)'
;MVRTHGGYCFHREQGSPPDYCVPSAKWPCASGEKYYGQGPMQISYNYNYGAAGEAIGVDLLSHPDLVATDPVISFQTAIWFWMTPQSPKPSPHDVMVGRWQPENRDRYLALDVTISLKKASWLRMTPQSSRPPSSSSDDIIIGRWQPADRDVEAGEIAGYGVITEIIDGGVECGKGIVEPGSRDRIGYYKRYCDILGVSYGDNLDCNNQTLFGR
;
A
#
# COMPACT_ATOMS: atom_id res chain seq x y z
N MET A 1 -0.52 -26.21 -12.59
CA MET A 1 0.60 -25.39 -13.13
C MET A 1 0.05 -23.99 -13.36
N VAL A 2 0.34 -23.05 -12.47
CA VAL A 2 -0.06 -21.64 -12.65
C VAL A 2 0.76 -21.09 -13.81
N ARG A 3 0.10 -20.57 -14.85
CA ARG A 3 0.78 -19.86 -15.95
C ARG A 3 1.20 -18.49 -15.42
N THR A 4 2.34 -18.41 -14.76
CA THR A 4 2.95 -17.13 -14.42
C THR A 4 3.48 -16.53 -15.72
N HIS A 5 2.80 -15.53 -16.28
CA HIS A 5 3.43 -14.62 -17.24
C HIS A 5 4.63 -14.01 -16.54
N GLY A 6 5.86 -14.11 -17.08
CA GLY A 6 7.07 -13.71 -16.37
C GLY A 6 6.93 -12.37 -15.65
N GLY A 7 7.28 -12.32 -14.35
CA GLY A 7 7.21 -11.07 -13.58
C GLY A 7 8.00 -9.96 -14.27
N TYR A 8 7.54 -8.71 -14.14
CA TYR A 8 8.13 -7.55 -14.81
C TYR A 8 8.12 -7.60 -16.37
N CYS A 9 7.26 -8.41 -16.99
CA CYS A 9 7.12 -8.47 -18.45
C CYS A 9 6.57 -7.18 -19.08
N PHE A 10 5.81 -6.37 -18.34
CA PHE A 10 5.15 -5.17 -18.83
C PHE A 10 5.44 -3.97 -17.93
N HIS A 11 5.61 -2.81 -18.55
CA HIS A 11 5.86 -1.52 -17.89
C HIS A 11 4.72 -0.51 -18.12
N ARG A 12 3.71 -0.88 -18.92
CA ARG A 12 2.47 -0.13 -19.18
C ARG A 12 1.26 -1.07 -19.15
N GLU A 13 0.12 -0.55 -18.75
CA GLU A 13 -1.16 -1.23 -18.79
C GLU A 13 -1.49 -1.70 -20.22
N GLN A 14 -2.03 -2.91 -20.33
CA GLN A 14 -2.27 -3.55 -21.62
C GLN A 14 -3.68 -3.24 -22.15
N GLY A 15 -3.83 -3.31 -23.48
CA GLY A 15 -5.12 -3.08 -24.15
C GLY A 15 -5.37 -1.60 -24.45
N SER A 16 -6.61 -1.15 -24.22
CA SER A 16 -7.05 0.22 -24.50
C SER A 16 -7.56 0.89 -23.22
N PRO A 17 -6.66 1.20 -22.26
CA PRO A 17 -7.05 1.80 -20.99
C PRO A 17 -7.67 3.19 -21.17
N PRO A 18 -8.59 3.61 -20.28
CA PRO A 18 -9.04 5.00 -20.22
C PRO A 18 -7.89 5.92 -19.77
N ASP A 19 -8.12 7.22 -19.75
CA ASP A 19 -7.06 8.18 -19.38
C ASP A 19 -6.82 8.26 -17.87
N TYR A 20 -7.68 7.66 -17.04
CA TYR A 20 -7.65 7.68 -15.57
C TYR A 20 -7.52 9.10 -14.97
N CYS A 21 -8.00 10.12 -15.70
CA CYS A 21 -8.12 11.47 -15.17
C CYS A 21 -9.41 11.61 -14.37
N VAL A 22 -9.30 11.99 -13.09
CA VAL A 22 -10.44 12.39 -12.26
C VAL A 22 -10.33 13.87 -11.85
N PRO A 23 -11.44 14.61 -11.74
CA PRO A 23 -11.42 15.99 -11.29
C PRO A 23 -10.73 16.13 -9.91
N SER A 24 -9.71 16.97 -9.84
CA SER A 24 -8.96 17.23 -8.61
C SER A 24 -8.41 18.65 -8.62
N ALA A 25 -8.66 19.40 -7.55
CA ALA A 25 -8.08 20.73 -7.38
C ALA A 25 -6.59 20.66 -7.02
N LYS A 26 -6.17 19.61 -6.28
CA LYS A 26 -4.77 19.42 -5.87
C LYS A 26 -3.93 18.85 -7.02
N TRP A 27 -4.49 17.94 -7.80
CA TRP A 27 -3.80 17.19 -8.84
C TRP A 27 -4.53 17.34 -10.19
N PRO A 28 -4.62 18.54 -10.76
CA PRO A 28 -5.32 18.75 -12.02
C PRO A 28 -4.66 17.94 -13.14
N CYS A 29 -5.47 17.33 -14.00
CA CYS A 29 -4.94 16.59 -15.15
C CYS A 29 -4.27 17.56 -16.13
N ALA A 30 -3.05 17.24 -16.54
CA ALA A 30 -2.36 17.98 -17.59
C ALA A 30 -3.03 17.71 -18.94
N SER A 31 -3.01 18.72 -19.83
CA SER A 31 -3.70 18.64 -21.11
C SER A 31 -3.06 17.59 -22.01
N GLY A 32 -3.85 16.62 -22.48
CA GLY A 32 -3.39 15.54 -23.36
C GLY A 32 -2.69 14.38 -22.65
N GLU A 33 -2.42 14.50 -21.36
CA GLU A 33 -1.75 13.47 -20.57
C GLU A 33 -2.71 12.38 -20.08
N LYS A 34 -2.15 11.19 -19.86
CA LYS A 34 -2.89 9.98 -19.44
C LYS A 34 -2.21 9.32 -18.26
N TYR A 35 -3.01 8.78 -17.35
CA TYR A 35 -2.57 8.25 -16.06
C TYR A 35 -2.95 6.77 -15.88
N TYR A 36 -2.91 5.98 -16.97
CA TYR A 36 -3.07 4.52 -16.93
C TYR A 36 -1.90 3.84 -16.23
N GLY A 37 -2.03 2.55 -15.93
CA GLY A 37 -1.03 1.83 -15.13
C GLY A 37 0.36 1.85 -15.75
N GLN A 38 1.36 2.31 -14.98
CA GLN A 38 2.77 2.28 -15.40
C GLN A 38 3.71 1.82 -14.29
N GLY A 39 4.84 1.24 -14.68
CA GLY A 39 5.88 0.75 -13.79
C GLY A 39 5.48 -0.51 -12.99
N PRO A 40 6.32 -0.95 -12.03
CA PRO A 40 6.15 -2.22 -11.32
C PRO A 40 4.87 -2.34 -10.49
N MET A 41 4.43 -1.22 -9.89
CA MET A 41 3.19 -1.18 -9.09
C MET A 41 1.97 -0.80 -9.93
N GLN A 42 2.15 -0.53 -11.23
CA GLN A 42 1.10 -0.05 -12.13
C GLN A 42 0.31 1.12 -11.49
N ILE A 43 1.03 2.17 -11.06
CA ILE A 43 0.34 3.33 -10.47
C ILE A 43 -0.59 3.95 -11.52
N SER A 44 -1.82 4.25 -11.11
CA SER A 44 -2.86 4.79 -11.99
C SER A 44 -3.55 5.98 -11.33
N TYR A 45 -4.21 6.81 -12.13
CA TYR A 45 -4.88 8.06 -11.77
C TYR A 45 -3.97 9.26 -11.45
N ASN A 46 -4.40 10.44 -11.89
CA ASN A 46 -3.71 11.72 -11.70
C ASN A 46 -3.33 12.02 -10.24
N TYR A 47 -4.16 11.63 -9.26
CA TYR A 47 -3.84 11.88 -7.86
C TYR A 47 -2.66 11.04 -7.35
N ASN A 48 -2.44 9.84 -7.88
CA ASN A 48 -1.26 9.03 -7.53
C ASN A 48 -0.01 9.55 -8.23
N TYR A 49 -0.11 9.92 -9.52
CA TYR A 49 1.01 10.52 -10.25
C TYR A 49 1.46 11.83 -9.61
N GLY A 50 0.52 12.72 -9.25
CA GLY A 50 0.81 13.96 -8.55
C GLY A 50 1.48 13.73 -7.19
N ALA A 51 0.90 12.86 -6.35
CA ALA A 51 1.45 12.58 -5.02
C ALA A 51 2.81 11.86 -5.06
N ALA A 52 3.00 10.91 -5.98
CA ALA A 52 4.28 10.25 -6.19
C ALA A 52 5.34 11.25 -6.68
N GLY A 53 4.99 12.07 -7.67
CA GLY A 53 5.86 13.10 -8.23
C GLY A 53 6.33 14.11 -7.19
N GLU A 54 5.40 14.61 -6.37
CA GLU A 54 5.72 15.48 -5.23
C GLU A 54 6.70 14.82 -4.26
N ALA A 55 6.50 13.54 -3.93
CA ALA A 55 7.35 12.81 -2.99
C ALA A 55 8.77 12.53 -3.50
N ILE A 56 8.92 12.26 -4.81
CA ILE A 56 10.22 11.92 -5.41
C ILE A 56 10.92 13.11 -6.07
N GLY A 57 10.27 14.29 -6.07
CA GLY A 57 10.81 15.52 -6.66
C GLY A 57 10.81 15.55 -8.19
N VAL A 58 9.85 14.87 -8.83
CA VAL A 58 9.70 14.78 -10.29
C VAL A 58 8.29 15.21 -10.69
N ASP A 59 8.14 16.05 -11.72
CA ASP A 59 6.82 16.43 -12.24
C ASP A 59 6.19 15.31 -13.08
N LEU A 60 5.63 14.32 -12.40
CA LEU A 60 4.91 13.21 -13.00
C LEU A 60 3.48 13.57 -13.42
N LEU A 61 2.95 14.73 -13.01
CA LEU A 61 1.60 15.14 -13.40
C LEU A 61 1.60 15.66 -14.84
N SER A 62 2.63 16.39 -15.24
CA SER A 62 2.83 16.85 -16.62
C SER A 62 3.69 15.90 -17.47
N HIS A 63 4.43 14.97 -16.85
CA HIS A 63 5.27 14.00 -17.55
C HIS A 63 5.06 12.56 -17.03
N PRO A 64 3.82 12.02 -17.09
CA PRO A 64 3.52 10.70 -16.53
C PRO A 64 4.36 9.58 -17.17
N ASP A 65 4.66 9.67 -18.47
CA ASP A 65 5.43 8.67 -19.21
C ASP A 65 6.84 8.38 -18.65
N LEU A 66 7.38 9.26 -17.79
CA LEU A 66 8.63 9.00 -17.07
C LEU A 66 8.57 7.71 -16.24
N VAL A 67 7.40 7.34 -15.70
CA VAL A 67 7.22 6.10 -14.94
C VAL A 67 7.44 4.86 -15.82
N ALA A 68 7.20 4.97 -17.13
CA ALA A 68 7.39 3.89 -18.10
C ALA A 68 8.71 3.98 -18.87
N THR A 69 9.45 5.09 -18.78
CA THR A 69 10.63 5.33 -19.64
C THR A 69 11.93 5.52 -18.86
N ASP A 70 11.87 5.96 -17.60
CA ASP A 70 13.02 6.01 -16.70
C ASP A 70 12.92 4.91 -15.64
N PRO A 71 13.84 3.92 -15.62
CA PRO A 71 13.75 2.79 -14.70
C PRO A 71 13.93 3.20 -13.23
N VAL A 72 14.69 4.26 -12.94
CA VAL A 72 14.88 4.73 -11.56
C VAL A 72 13.57 5.34 -11.05
N ILE A 73 12.96 6.22 -11.85
CA ILE A 73 11.65 6.80 -11.54
C ILE A 73 10.58 5.70 -11.41
N SER A 74 10.60 4.72 -12.32
CA SER A 74 9.69 3.57 -12.31
C SER A 74 9.71 2.79 -10.99
N PHE A 75 10.91 2.48 -10.47
CA PHE A 75 11.04 1.80 -9.19
C PHE A 75 10.78 2.73 -7.99
N GLN A 76 11.14 4.01 -8.09
CA GLN A 76 10.84 4.98 -7.04
C GLN A 76 9.33 5.13 -6.81
N THR A 77 8.52 5.16 -7.86
CA THR A 77 7.05 5.22 -7.70
C THR A 77 6.47 3.94 -7.09
N ALA A 78 7.01 2.77 -7.43
CA ALA A 78 6.60 1.52 -6.82
C ALA A 78 6.93 1.47 -5.32
N ILE A 79 8.14 1.90 -4.94
CA ILE A 79 8.56 1.99 -3.53
C ILE A 79 7.74 3.05 -2.79
N TRP A 80 7.51 4.22 -3.41
CA TRP A 80 6.64 5.25 -2.83
C TRP A 80 5.26 4.69 -2.48
N PHE A 81 4.61 3.97 -3.40
CA PHE A 81 3.30 3.37 -3.14
C PHE A 81 3.38 2.36 -1.99
N TRP A 82 4.42 1.53 -1.96
CA TRP A 82 4.64 0.52 -0.92
C TRP A 82 4.84 1.13 0.48
N MET A 83 5.44 2.32 0.55
CA MET A 83 5.80 2.98 1.81
C MET A 83 4.75 4.01 2.28
N THR A 84 3.81 4.42 1.43
CA THR A 84 2.93 5.56 1.71
C THR A 84 1.53 5.10 2.12
N PRO A 85 1.08 5.37 3.37
CA PRO A 85 -0.31 5.12 3.75
C PRO A 85 -1.25 6.07 3.02
N GLN A 86 -2.40 5.56 2.58
CA GLN A 86 -3.46 6.34 1.95
C GLN A 86 -4.78 6.09 2.69
N SER A 87 -5.08 6.93 3.68
CA SER A 87 -6.23 6.74 4.58
C SER A 87 -7.51 6.38 3.82
N PRO A 88 -8.27 5.37 4.27
CA PRO A 88 -8.09 4.60 5.51
C PRO A 88 -7.09 3.44 5.42
N LYS A 89 -6.40 3.27 4.28
CA LYS A 89 -5.45 2.18 4.06
C LYS A 89 -4.09 2.47 4.73
N PRO A 90 -3.52 1.51 5.49
CA PRO A 90 -2.14 1.62 5.94
C PRO A 90 -1.16 1.48 4.76
N SER A 91 0.14 1.63 5.01
CA SER A 91 1.15 1.28 4.01
C SER A 91 1.29 -0.25 3.91
N PRO A 92 1.51 -0.82 2.72
CA PRO A 92 1.89 -2.22 2.57
C PRO A 92 3.12 -2.59 3.40
N HIS A 93 4.08 -1.67 3.50
CA HIS A 93 5.26 -1.82 4.36
C HIS A 93 4.87 -2.11 5.81
N ASP A 94 4.04 -1.27 6.44
CA ASP A 94 3.68 -1.43 7.86
C ASP A 94 2.91 -2.72 8.12
N VAL A 95 2.12 -3.20 7.15
CA VAL A 95 1.49 -4.51 7.23
C VAL A 95 2.54 -5.62 7.20
N MET A 96 3.47 -5.58 6.24
CA MET A 96 4.47 -6.62 6.06
C MET A 96 5.45 -6.72 7.24
N VAL A 97 5.82 -5.60 7.86
CA VAL A 97 6.73 -5.58 9.01
C VAL A 97 6.02 -5.65 10.38
N GLY A 98 4.71 -5.98 10.39
CA GLY A 98 3.95 -6.21 11.63
C GLY A 98 3.66 -4.95 12.46
N ARG A 99 3.67 -3.76 11.86
CA ARG A 99 3.38 -2.48 12.54
C ARG A 99 1.92 -2.07 12.47
N TRP A 100 1.18 -2.62 11.52
CA TRP A 100 -0.24 -2.38 11.41
C TRP A 100 -1.03 -3.41 12.22
N GLN A 101 -1.95 -2.93 13.05
CA GLN A 101 -2.87 -3.75 13.83
C GLN A 101 -4.32 -3.48 13.40
N PRO A 102 -5.12 -4.53 13.14
CA PRO A 102 -6.55 -4.46 12.77
C PRO A 102 -7.43 -3.68 13.73
N GLU A 103 -7.10 -3.65 15.02
CA GLU A 103 -7.81 -2.84 16.03
C GLU A 103 -7.84 -1.33 15.67
N ASN A 104 -6.94 -0.87 14.79
CA ASN A 104 -6.91 0.50 14.27
C ASN A 104 -7.75 0.70 13.00
N ARG A 105 -8.34 -0.35 12.42
CA ARG A 105 -9.18 -0.29 11.21
C ARG A 105 -10.37 0.67 11.39
N ASP A 106 -10.95 0.69 12.59
CA ASP A 106 -12.07 1.59 12.95
C ASP A 106 -11.61 2.98 13.44
N ARG A 107 -10.34 3.13 13.86
CA ARG A 107 -9.83 4.40 14.41
C ARG A 107 -9.56 5.46 13.35
N TYR A 108 -9.33 5.08 12.10
CA TYR A 108 -9.17 6.04 11.00
C TYR A 108 -10.50 6.61 10.51
N LEU A 109 -11.63 5.92 10.73
CA LEU A 109 -12.97 6.48 10.49
C LEU A 109 -13.33 7.57 11.53
N ALA A 110 -12.73 7.52 12.71
CA ALA A 110 -13.03 8.45 13.81
C ALA A 110 -12.26 9.79 13.74
N LEU A 111 -11.24 9.91 12.88
CA LEU A 111 -10.44 11.14 12.76
C LEU A 111 -10.98 12.14 11.73
N ASP A 112 -11.99 11.78 10.93
CA ASP A 112 -12.59 12.67 9.90
C ASP A 112 -13.86 13.41 10.34
N VAL A 113 -14.22 13.41 11.62
CA VAL A 113 -15.26 14.31 12.15
C VAL A 113 -14.73 15.04 13.38
N THR A 114 -14.00 16.13 13.13
CA THR A 114 -13.61 17.26 14.03
C THR A 114 -12.11 17.53 14.16
N ILE A 115 -11.47 17.96 13.07
CA ILE A 115 -10.44 19.01 13.18
C ILE A 115 -11.16 20.36 13.10
N SER A 116 -11.86 20.71 14.19
CA SER A 116 -12.26 22.08 14.45
C SER A 116 -12.34 22.28 15.96
N LEU A 117 -11.25 22.85 16.49
CA LEU A 117 -11.16 23.63 17.72
C LEU A 117 -11.90 23.09 18.95
N LYS A 118 -11.16 22.55 19.93
CA LYS A 118 -11.32 22.96 21.34
C LYS A 118 -10.09 22.67 22.19
N LYS A 119 -9.74 23.71 22.95
CA LYS A 119 -8.61 23.86 23.86
C LYS A 119 -8.77 22.96 25.10
N ALA A 120 -7.62 22.58 25.65
CA ALA A 120 -7.28 22.43 27.08
C ALA A 120 -8.28 21.73 28.02
N SER A 121 -7.88 20.58 28.58
CA SER A 121 -7.54 20.48 30.02
C SER A 121 -7.22 19.03 30.40
N TRP A 122 -6.14 18.87 31.14
CA TRP A 122 -5.59 17.64 31.67
C TRP A 122 -6.40 17.11 32.86
N LEU A 123 -6.50 15.77 33.05
CA LEU A 123 -5.94 15.07 34.22
C LEU A 123 -6.30 13.57 34.26
N ARG A 124 -5.27 12.78 34.64
CA ARG A 124 -5.22 11.35 35.00
C ARG A 124 -5.09 10.34 33.86
N MET A 125 -3.91 10.30 33.25
CA MET A 125 -3.37 9.07 32.68
C MET A 125 -2.45 8.42 33.72
N THR A 126 -2.72 7.15 34.02
CA THR A 126 -1.80 6.24 34.68
C THR A 126 -0.48 6.15 33.89
N PRO A 127 0.65 5.78 34.51
CA PRO A 127 1.91 5.66 33.78
C PRO A 127 1.80 4.45 32.84
N GLN A 128 1.53 4.69 31.57
CA GLN A 128 1.73 3.67 30.56
C GLN A 128 3.24 3.47 30.42
N SER A 129 3.68 2.26 30.76
CA SER A 129 5.08 1.83 30.67
C SER A 129 5.71 2.33 29.38
N SER A 130 6.85 3.02 29.53
CA SER A 130 7.78 3.45 28.47
C SER A 130 7.53 2.79 27.11
N ARG A 131 6.71 3.44 26.27
CA ARG A 131 6.62 3.13 24.85
C ARG A 131 8.01 3.41 24.27
N PRO A 132 8.72 2.43 23.67
CA PRO A 132 9.95 2.74 22.96
C PRO A 132 9.64 3.75 21.84
N PRO A 133 10.56 4.66 21.51
CA PRO A 133 10.36 5.60 20.42
C PRO A 133 9.99 4.82 19.17
N SER A 134 8.95 5.25 18.46
CA SER A 134 8.62 4.75 17.13
C SER A 134 9.90 4.78 16.30
N SER A 135 10.44 3.60 15.96
CA SER A 135 11.65 3.49 15.15
C SER A 135 11.47 4.28 13.85
N SER A 136 12.43 5.15 13.52
CA SER A 136 12.40 5.89 12.26
C SER A 136 12.43 4.91 11.08
N SER A 137 11.90 5.33 9.94
CA SER A 137 11.95 4.55 8.69
C SER A 137 13.39 4.12 8.32
N ASP A 138 14.39 4.89 8.75
CA ASP A 138 15.80 4.63 8.52
C ASP A 138 16.33 3.37 9.22
N ASP A 139 15.92 3.13 10.48
CA ASP A 139 16.41 1.98 11.28
C ASP A 139 15.95 0.62 10.72
N ILE A 140 14.93 0.63 9.87
CA ILE A 140 14.31 -0.55 9.25
C ILE A 140 15.02 -0.90 7.96
N ILE A 141 15.29 0.10 7.12
CA ILE A 141 16.00 -0.07 5.85
C ILE A 141 17.40 -0.65 6.08
N ILE A 142 18.00 -0.38 7.24
CA ILE A 142 19.32 -0.90 7.63
C ILE A 142 19.26 -2.14 8.56
N GLY A 143 18.09 -2.73 8.78
CA GLY A 143 17.93 -4.00 9.50
C GLY A 143 18.25 -3.95 11.01
N ARG A 144 18.12 -2.79 11.66
CA ARG A 144 18.40 -2.63 13.10
C ARG A 144 17.19 -2.86 14.00
N TRP A 145 16.02 -3.15 13.44
CA TRP A 145 14.79 -3.31 14.19
C TRP A 145 14.45 -4.80 14.45
N GLN A 146 14.11 -5.12 15.70
CA GLN A 146 13.57 -6.43 16.11
C GLN A 146 12.14 -6.23 16.65
N PRO A 147 11.13 -6.99 16.16
CA PRO A 147 9.79 -6.98 16.74
C PRO A 147 9.82 -7.50 18.18
N ALA A 148 8.91 -7.01 19.02
CA ALA A 148 8.78 -7.51 20.39
C ALA A 148 7.82 -8.72 20.42
N ASP A 149 8.08 -9.68 21.31
CA ASP A 149 7.38 -10.98 21.42
C ASP A 149 5.85 -10.92 21.61
N ARG A 150 5.26 -9.73 21.79
CA ARG A 150 3.81 -9.54 21.95
C ARG A 150 3.05 -9.35 20.64
N ASP A 151 3.75 -9.28 19.50
CA ASP A 151 3.15 -9.10 18.19
C ASP A 151 2.62 -10.43 17.58
N VAL A 152 2.70 -11.54 18.34
CA VAL A 152 2.45 -12.92 17.85
C VAL A 152 1.10 -13.51 18.28
N GLU A 153 0.34 -12.89 19.18
CA GLU A 153 -0.82 -13.56 19.82
C GLU A 153 -2.20 -12.96 19.54
N ALA A 154 -2.32 -12.17 18.47
CA ALA A 154 -3.62 -11.78 17.96
C ALA A 154 -3.83 -12.51 16.62
N GLY A 155 -4.81 -13.42 16.57
CA GLY A 155 -5.25 -14.14 15.36
C GLY A 155 -5.90 -13.19 14.35
N GLU A 156 -5.15 -12.18 13.95
CA GLU A 156 -5.61 -10.92 13.40
C GLU A 156 -5.11 -10.80 11.97
N ILE A 157 -6.01 -10.35 11.09
CA ILE A 157 -5.95 -10.26 9.62
C ILE A 157 -4.68 -9.66 8.97
N ALA A 158 -3.60 -9.35 9.72
CA ALA A 158 -2.31 -8.99 9.17
C ALA A 158 -1.73 -10.14 8.32
N GLY A 159 -1.32 -9.82 7.10
CA GLY A 159 -0.78 -10.77 6.14
C GLY A 159 -0.83 -10.26 4.70
N TYR A 160 -0.34 -11.07 3.77
CA TYR A 160 -0.25 -10.70 2.36
C TYR A 160 -1.61 -10.42 1.71
N GLY A 161 -2.69 -10.98 2.25
CA GLY A 161 -4.06 -10.68 1.83
C GLY A 161 -4.42 -9.21 1.99
N VAL A 162 -4.08 -8.59 3.13
CA VAL A 162 -4.35 -7.16 3.36
C VAL A 162 -3.55 -6.29 2.39
N ILE A 163 -2.33 -6.71 2.03
CA ILE A 163 -1.54 -6.00 1.02
C ILE A 163 -2.23 -6.04 -0.35
N THR A 164 -2.83 -7.18 -0.70
CA THR A 164 -3.65 -7.29 -1.92
C THR A 164 -4.87 -6.36 -1.86
N GLU A 165 -5.50 -6.25 -0.69
CA GLU A 165 -6.61 -5.31 -0.46
C GLU A 165 -6.20 -3.84 -0.65
N ILE A 166 -5.02 -3.46 -0.15
CA ILE A 166 -4.47 -2.11 -0.31
C ILE A 166 -4.26 -1.79 -1.78
N ILE A 167 -3.65 -2.71 -2.53
CA ILE A 167 -3.29 -2.53 -3.94
C ILE A 167 -4.55 -2.46 -4.83
N ASP A 168 -5.43 -3.46 -4.77
CA ASP A 168 -6.59 -3.53 -5.68
C ASP A 168 -7.82 -4.24 -5.06
N GLY A 169 -8.06 -4.02 -3.77
CA GLY A 169 -9.11 -4.73 -3.03
C GLY A 169 -10.52 -4.56 -3.58
N GLY A 170 -10.82 -3.43 -4.23
CA GLY A 170 -12.12 -3.19 -4.87
C GLY A 170 -12.42 -4.14 -6.03
N VAL A 171 -11.38 -4.71 -6.65
CA VAL A 171 -11.46 -5.66 -7.75
C VAL A 171 -11.19 -7.08 -7.27
N GLU A 172 -10.27 -7.29 -6.34
CA GLU A 172 -9.76 -8.64 -6.04
C GLU A 172 -10.28 -9.27 -4.74
N CYS A 173 -10.86 -8.50 -3.82
CA CYS A 173 -11.11 -8.92 -2.43
C CYS A 173 -12.59 -8.85 -2.03
N GLY A 174 -12.95 -9.54 -0.93
CA GLY A 174 -14.30 -9.49 -0.33
C GLY A 174 -15.41 -10.17 -1.13
N LYS A 175 -15.07 -11.10 -2.03
CA LYS A 175 -16.01 -11.78 -2.94
C LYS A 175 -16.35 -13.22 -2.53
N GLY A 176 -15.84 -13.69 -1.39
CA GLY A 176 -15.99 -15.09 -0.95
C GLY A 176 -15.15 -16.11 -1.73
N ILE A 177 -14.46 -15.67 -2.79
CA ILE A 177 -13.59 -16.48 -3.63
C ILE A 177 -12.22 -15.82 -3.80
N VAL A 178 -11.18 -16.63 -4.01
CA VAL A 178 -9.86 -16.13 -4.38
C VAL A 178 -9.88 -15.79 -5.87
N GLU A 179 -9.95 -14.50 -6.18
CA GLU A 179 -9.95 -14.01 -7.56
C GLU A 179 -8.66 -14.41 -8.30
N PRO A 180 -8.70 -14.54 -9.64
CA PRO A 180 -7.51 -14.89 -10.42
C PRO A 180 -6.30 -13.98 -10.18
N GLY A 181 -6.50 -12.67 -10.06
CA GLY A 181 -5.44 -11.70 -9.75
C GLY A 181 -4.78 -11.99 -8.39
N SER A 182 -5.60 -12.09 -7.34
CA SER A 182 -5.11 -12.42 -5.99
C SER A 182 -4.38 -13.76 -5.95
N ARG A 183 -4.88 -14.78 -6.66
CA ARG A 183 -4.22 -16.08 -6.78
C ARG A 183 -2.82 -15.97 -7.40
N ASP A 184 -2.65 -15.15 -8.44
CA ASP A 184 -1.36 -14.93 -9.09
C ASP A 184 -0.38 -14.18 -8.17
N ARG A 185 -0.87 -13.15 -7.46
CA ARG A 185 -0.09 -12.42 -6.45
C ARG A 185 0.46 -13.35 -5.37
N ILE A 186 -0.37 -14.26 -4.85
CA ILE A 186 0.04 -15.26 -3.85
C ILE A 186 1.09 -16.22 -4.43
N GLY A 187 0.92 -16.63 -5.68
CA GLY A 187 1.86 -17.52 -6.37
C GLY A 187 3.27 -16.90 -6.48
N TYR A 188 3.35 -15.64 -6.87
CA TYR A 188 4.62 -14.90 -6.92
C TYR A 188 5.25 -14.72 -5.54
N TYR A 189 4.46 -14.33 -4.56
CA TYR A 189 4.92 -14.15 -3.18
C TYR A 189 5.55 -15.44 -2.64
N LYS A 190 4.85 -16.57 -2.73
CA LYS A 190 5.36 -17.89 -2.29
C LYS A 190 6.67 -18.25 -2.98
N ARG A 191 6.73 -18.09 -4.31
CA ARG A 191 7.95 -18.37 -5.08
C ARG A 191 9.14 -17.56 -4.59
N TYR A 192 8.97 -16.27 -4.30
CA TYR A 192 10.07 -15.43 -3.83
C TYR A 192 10.45 -15.73 -2.38
N CYS A 193 9.48 -16.04 -1.51
CA CYS A 193 9.76 -16.54 -0.18
C CYS A 193 10.57 -17.85 -0.20
N ASP A 194 10.25 -18.79 -1.10
CA ASP A 194 11.00 -20.04 -1.27
C ASP A 194 12.46 -19.78 -1.67
N ILE A 195 12.68 -18.86 -2.61
CA ILE A 195 14.03 -18.48 -3.06
C ILE A 195 14.83 -17.84 -1.91
N LEU A 196 14.17 -17.02 -1.08
CA LEU A 196 14.79 -16.31 0.04
C LEU A 196 14.90 -17.17 1.31
N GLY A 197 14.27 -18.34 1.35
CA GLY A 197 14.26 -19.23 2.52
C GLY A 197 13.50 -18.66 3.72
N VAL A 198 12.43 -17.89 3.48
CA VAL A 198 11.60 -17.28 4.54
C VAL A 198 10.18 -17.84 4.55
N SER A 199 9.53 -17.79 5.72
CA SER A 199 8.12 -18.19 5.85
C SER A 199 7.21 -17.28 5.02
N TYR A 200 6.10 -17.83 4.52
CA TYR A 200 5.06 -17.04 3.86
C TYR A 200 4.24 -16.21 4.87
N GLY A 201 4.20 -16.64 6.13
CA GLY A 201 3.21 -16.18 7.11
C GLY A 201 1.81 -16.70 6.80
N ASP A 202 0.85 -16.25 7.61
CA ASP A 202 -0.58 -16.57 7.49
C ASP A 202 -1.34 -15.50 6.69
N ASN A 203 -2.66 -15.67 6.54
CA ASN A 203 -3.56 -14.67 5.94
C ASN A 203 -3.13 -14.19 4.54
N LEU A 204 -2.83 -15.14 3.64
CA LEU A 204 -2.27 -14.84 2.31
C LEU A 204 -3.29 -14.31 1.30
N ASP A 205 -4.57 -14.61 1.49
CA ASP A 205 -5.65 -14.20 0.59
C ASP A 205 -6.58 -13.16 1.24
N CYS A 206 -7.43 -12.56 0.42
CA CYS A 206 -8.36 -11.51 0.82
C CYS A 206 -9.83 -11.82 0.46
N ASN A 207 -10.16 -13.09 0.20
CA ASN A 207 -11.48 -13.47 -0.32
C ASN A 207 -12.63 -13.09 0.63
N ASN A 208 -12.39 -13.19 1.93
CA ASN A 208 -13.37 -12.97 3.00
C ASN A 208 -13.11 -11.68 3.79
N GLN A 209 -12.21 -10.80 3.31
CA GLN A 209 -11.90 -9.55 3.99
C GLN A 209 -12.99 -8.50 3.73
N THR A 210 -13.39 -7.79 4.78
CA THR A 210 -14.13 -6.52 4.65
C THR A 210 -13.23 -5.48 4.01
N LEU A 211 -13.75 -4.64 3.11
CA LEU A 211 -12.92 -3.68 2.40
C LEU A 211 -12.74 -2.37 3.19
N PHE A 212 -11.55 -1.78 3.13
CA PHE A 212 -11.26 -0.44 3.64
C PHE A 212 -12.25 0.59 3.07
N GLY A 213 -12.88 1.37 3.95
CA GLY A 213 -13.80 2.45 3.55
C GLY A 213 -15.15 1.98 3.00
N ARG A 214 -15.56 0.72 3.25
CA ARG A 214 -16.89 0.19 2.92
C ARG A 214 -17.59 -0.39 4.14
#